data_AF-A0A956RPQ1-F1
#
_entry.id   AF-A0A956RPQ1-F1
#
_cell.length_a   1.000
_cell.length_b   1.000
_cell.length_c   1.000
_cell.angle_alpha   90.00
_cell.angle_beta   90.00
_cell.angle_gamma   90.00
#
_symmetry.space_group_name_H-M   'P 1'
#
loop_
_entity.id
_entity.type
_entity.pdbx_description
1 polymer ?
#
loop_
_entity_poly.entity_id
_entity_poly.type
_entity_poly.pdbx_seq_one_letter_code
_entity_poly.pdbx_strand_id
1 'polypeptide(L)'
;VPGRADVVLRGIGGTEPIEIPVELSIAAGSVSDPVVSTTEITESTSPLLDLIRARPRTLEIEGSVFVGTDGQLVSIRQSDWITGHYEVGAPLRLRVGHLEHGIDDFDFNISDDAQTRIREDVVGVTASGRIENRFPLAARVHILFASSADRLDESPEIQLDPLVIDAGIVDAVSGRVTQSTEEAFSIPLRDEDIPFFARDRVFGRFSLELMGDSTAVVELTSTDFIELSSILEFRVGVGTEPSR
;
A
#
# COMPACT_ATOMS: atom_id res chain seq x y z
N VAL A 1 -37.64 22.79 1.07
CA VAL A 1 -38.56 22.16 0.07
C VAL A 1 -37.97 20.79 -0.23
N PRO A 2 -38.77 19.72 -0.35
CA PRO A 2 -38.24 18.44 -0.78
C PRO A 2 -37.76 18.54 -2.24
N GLY A 3 -36.81 17.69 -2.59
CA GLY A 3 -36.26 17.59 -3.92
C GLY A 3 -35.88 16.17 -4.26
N ARG A 4 -35.32 16.00 -5.45
CA ARG A 4 -34.75 14.75 -5.93
C ARG A 4 -33.42 15.06 -6.58
N ALA A 5 -32.40 14.23 -6.36
CA ALA A 5 -31.20 14.23 -7.18
C ALA A 5 -31.19 12.97 -8.04
N ASP A 6 -30.98 13.15 -9.33
CA ASP A 6 -30.71 12.08 -10.27
C ASP A 6 -29.23 12.20 -10.64
N VAL A 7 -28.43 11.24 -10.21
CA VAL A 7 -26.97 11.23 -10.35
C VAL A 7 -26.56 9.97 -11.10
N VAL A 8 -25.53 10.06 -11.93
CA VAL A 8 -24.91 8.93 -12.62
C VAL A 8 -23.46 8.86 -12.19
N LEU A 9 -23.07 7.71 -11.65
CA LEU A 9 -21.66 7.36 -11.42
C LEU A 9 -21.15 6.61 -12.66
N ARG A 10 -20.12 7.14 -13.31
CA ARG A 10 -19.57 6.62 -14.55
C ARG A 10 -18.11 6.21 -14.40
N GLY A 11 -17.80 4.95 -14.70
CA GLY A 11 -16.43 4.46 -14.80
C GLY A 11 -15.85 4.66 -16.19
N ILE A 12 -14.70 5.32 -16.29
CA ILE A 12 -14.01 5.64 -17.54
C ILE A 12 -12.61 5.01 -17.56
N GLY A 13 -12.16 4.57 -18.75
CA GLY A 13 -10.80 4.06 -18.96
C GLY A 13 -10.63 2.55 -18.75
N GLY A 14 -11.73 1.83 -18.53
CA GLY A 14 -11.82 0.37 -18.64
C GLY A 14 -12.10 -0.10 -20.08
N THR A 15 -12.49 -1.37 -20.25
CA THR A 15 -12.88 -1.92 -21.56
C THR A 15 -14.10 -1.23 -22.16
N GLU A 16 -15.08 -0.86 -21.34
CA GLU A 16 -16.27 -0.08 -21.70
C GLU A 16 -16.71 0.84 -20.55
N PRO A 17 -17.35 1.99 -20.82
CA PRO A 17 -17.92 2.83 -19.77
C PRO A 17 -19.07 2.12 -19.06
N ILE A 18 -19.05 2.13 -17.73
CA ILE A 18 -20.13 1.57 -16.91
C ILE A 18 -20.79 2.69 -16.13
N GLU A 19 -22.11 2.77 -16.23
CA GLU A 19 -22.93 3.82 -15.63
C GLU A 19 -23.85 3.23 -14.58
N ILE A 20 -23.85 3.85 -13.39
CA ILE A 20 -24.70 3.48 -12.27
C ILE A 20 -25.61 4.67 -11.99
N PRO A 21 -26.89 4.61 -12.38
CA PRO A 21 -27.86 5.63 -12.01
C PRO A 21 -28.18 5.52 -10.52
N VAL A 22 -28.23 6.67 -9.86
CA VAL A 22 -28.46 6.84 -8.43
C VAL A 22 -29.55 7.90 -8.27
N GLU A 23 -30.71 7.48 -7.80
CA GLU A 23 -31.79 8.38 -7.43
C GLU A 23 -31.75 8.61 -5.92
N LEU A 24 -31.75 9.88 -5.51
CA LEU A 24 -31.77 10.29 -4.12
C LEU A 24 -32.96 11.20 -3.87
N SER A 25 -33.81 10.82 -2.92
CA SER A 25 -34.84 11.73 -2.40
C SER A 25 -34.21 12.70 -1.39
N ILE A 26 -34.37 14.00 -1.61
CA ILE A 26 -33.86 15.05 -0.75
C ILE A 26 -35.01 15.56 0.12
N ALA A 27 -34.94 15.30 1.42
CA ALA A 27 -35.93 15.83 2.36
C ALA A 27 -35.75 17.36 2.56
N ALA A 28 -36.85 18.05 2.86
CA ALA A 28 -36.80 19.49 3.14
C ALA A 28 -36.11 19.76 4.49
N GLY A 29 -34.99 20.50 4.47
CA GLY A 29 -34.39 21.07 5.68
C GLY A 29 -34.84 22.51 5.97
N SER A 30 -34.33 23.07 7.06
CA SER A 30 -34.45 24.48 7.41
C SER A 30 -33.07 25.13 7.56
N VAL A 31 -33.00 26.46 7.60
CA VAL A 31 -31.72 27.19 7.74
C VAL A 31 -31.01 26.84 9.05
N SER A 32 -31.76 26.61 10.12
CA SER A 32 -31.24 26.22 11.43
C SER A 32 -31.05 24.71 11.60
N ASP A 33 -31.56 23.90 10.67
CA ASP A 33 -31.56 22.44 10.73
C ASP A 33 -31.49 21.85 9.31
N PRO A 34 -30.30 21.83 8.69
CA PRO A 34 -30.11 21.26 7.36
C PRO A 34 -30.27 19.74 7.42
N VAL A 35 -30.96 19.17 6.42
CA VAL A 35 -31.18 17.73 6.32
C VAL A 35 -30.19 17.13 5.33
N VAL A 36 -29.43 16.12 5.77
CA VAL A 36 -28.57 15.30 4.91
C VAL A 36 -29.35 14.08 4.46
N SER A 37 -29.33 13.81 3.15
CA SER A 37 -29.93 12.61 2.56
C SER A 37 -28.82 11.70 2.05
N THR A 38 -28.87 10.41 2.39
CA THR A 38 -27.87 9.41 2.03
C THR A 38 -28.55 8.25 1.32
N THR A 39 -27.87 7.64 0.34
CA THR A 39 -28.31 6.43 -0.35
C THR A 39 -27.18 5.41 -0.38
N GLU A 40 -27.52 4.14 -0.25
CA GLU A 40 -26.56 3.02 -0.28
C GLU A 40 -26.76 2.20 -1.55
N ILE A 41 -25.68 1.99 -2.29
CA ILE A 41 -25.67 1.12 -3.47
C ILE A 41 -25.13 -0.24 -3.03
N THR A 42 -25.98 -1.27 -3.00
CA THR A 42 -25.60 -2.62 -2.55
C THR A 42 -25.44 -3.61 -3.70
N GLU A 43 -24.67 -4.68 -3.47
CA GLU A 43 -24.32 -5.69 -4.48
C GLU A 43 -25.50 -6.50 -5.04
N SER A 44 -26.65 -6.50 -4.37
CA SER A 44 -27.71 -7.51 -4.62
C SER A 44 -28.29 -7.49 -6.05
N THR A 45 -28.17 -6.36 -6.78
CA THR A 45 -28.50 -6.24 -8.22
C THR A 45 -27.79 -5.06 -8.92
N SER A 46 -26.71 -4.51 -8.36
CA SER A 46 -26.12 -3.24 -8.84
C SER A 46 -25.05 -3.43 -9.92
N PRO A 47 -24.96 -2.56 -10.96
CA PRO A 47 -23.84 -2.50 -11.88
C PRO A 47 -22.50 -2.12 -11.20
N LEU A 48 -22.48 -1.95 -9.87
CA LEU A 48 -21.29 -1.73 -9.06
C LEU A 48 -20.23 -2.84 -9.23
N LEU A 49 -20.64 -4.11 -9.27
CA LEU A 49 -19.70 -5.20 -9.49
C LEU A 49 -19.08 -5.15 -10.88
N ASP A 50 -19.88 -4.78 -11.89
CA ASP A 50 -19.40 -4.64 -13.26
C ASP A 50 -18.46 -3.44 -13.36
N LEU A 51 -18.79 -2.32 -12.70
CA LEU A 51 -17.92 -1.15 -12.57
C LEU A 51 -16.57 -1.52 -11.96
N ILE A 52 -16.55 -2.28 -10.87
CA ILE A 52 -15.31 -2.76 -10.25
C ILE A 52 -14.53 -3.67 -11.20
N ARG A 53 -15.21 -4.60 -11.88
CA ARG A 53 -14.59 -5.54 -12.85
C ARG A 53 -14.00 -4.83 -14.06
N ALA A 54 -14.62 -3.75 -14.52
CA ALA A 54 -14.11 -2.96 -15.64
C ALA A 54 -12.82 -2.19 -15.30
N ARG A 55 -12.43 -2.13 -14.01
CA ARG A 55 -11.21 -1.46 -13.52
C ARG A 55 -11.06 -0.05 -14.12
N PRO A 56 -12.07 0.83 -13.93
CA PRO A 56 -12.00 2.17 -14.46
C PRO A 56 -10.80 2.91 -13.87
N ARG A 57 -10.15 3.73 -14.69
CA ARG A 57 -9.07 4.62 -14.23
C ARG A 57 -9.62 5.87 -13.57
N THR A 58 -10.84 6.26 -13.96
CA THR A 58 -11.51 7.47 -13.48
C THR A 58 -12.96 7.16 -13.15
N LEU A 59 -13.45 7.72 -12.05
CA LEU A 59 -14.88 7.77 -11.72
C LEU A 59 -15.37 9.21 -11.93
N GLU A 60 -16.37 9.38 -12.78
CA GLU A 60 -17.05 10.64 -13.03
C GLU A 60 -18.44 10.60 -12.36
N ILE A 61 -18.83 11.71 -11.73
CA ILE A 61 -20.15 11.86 -11.13
C ILE A 61 -20.82 13.05 -11.79
N GLU A 62 -21.92 12.81 -12.48
CA GLU A 62 -22.74 13.85 -13.11
C GLU A 62 -24.20 13.71 -12.67
N GLY A 63 -24.97 14.78 -12.68
CA GLY A 63 -26.35 14.69 -12.23
C GLY A 63 -27.11 16.01 -12.24
N SER A 64 -28.36 15.94 -11.82
CA SER A 64 -29.26 17.07 -11.71
C SER A 64 -30.05 17.01 -10.40
N VAL A 65 -30.32 18.18 -9.81
CA VAL A 65 -31.17 18.30 -8.63
C VAL A 65 -32.45 19.03 -9.01
N PHE A 66 -33.57 18.44 -8.66
CA PHE A 66 -34.92 18.95 -8.88
C PHE A 66 -35.49 19.39 -7.54
N VAL A 67 -36.00 20.62 -7.47
CA VAL A 67 -36.61 21.20 -6.26
C VAL A 67 -38.11 21.35 -6.50
N GLY A 68 -38.91 20.80 -5.59
CA GLY A 68 -40.36 20.79 -5.74
C GLY A 68 -40.83 19.67 -6.66
N THR A 69 -41.14 18.52 -6.09
CA THR A 69 -41.73 17.39 -6.82
C THR A 69 -43.27 17.46 -6.78
N ASP A 70 -43.92 16.75 -7.69
CA ASP A 70 -45.37 16.48 -7.67
C ASP A 70 -46.32 17.68 -7.82
N GLY A 71 -45.94 18.67 -8.63
CA GLY A 71 -46.82 19.78 -9.00
C GLY A 71 -47.16 20.75 -7.87
N GLN A 72 -46.42 20.68 -6.75
CA GLN A 72 -46.56 21.64 -5.66
C GLN A 72 -45.99 23.01 -6.05
N LEU A 73 -46.72 24.07 -5.73
CA LEU A 73 -46.23 25.44 -5.82
C LEU A 73 -45.17 25.67 -4.75
N VAL A 74 -43.94 25.86 -5.19
CA VAL A 74 -42.78 26.09 -4.34
C VAL A 74 -42.25 27.51 -4.58
N SER A 75 -41.86 28.21 -3.51
CA SER A 75 -41.13 29.48 -3.60
C SER A 75 -39.67 29.24 -3.26
N ILE A 76 -38.79 29.51 -4.22
CA ILE A 76 -37.34 29.56 -4.05
C ILE A 76 -36.95 31.02 -3.84
N ARG A 77 -36.21 31.31 -2.78
CA ARG A 77 -35.69 32.64 -2.47
C ARG A 77 -34.24 32.76 -2.94
N GLN A 78 -33.79 33.99 -3.17
CA GLN A 78 -32.39 34.25 -3.53
C GLN A 78 -31.38 33.81 -2.44
N SER A 79 -31.84 33.68 -1.19
CA SER A 79 -31.04 33.18 -0.06
C SER A 79 -30.97 31.65 0.02
N ASP A 80 -31.75 30.94 -0.77
CA ASP A 80 -31.77 29.47 -0.74
C ASP A 80 -30.58 28.95 -1.54
N TRP A 81 -29.87 27.99 -0.98
CA TRP A 81 -28.71 27.37 -1.60
C TRP A 81 -28.78 25.85 -1.44
N ILE A 82 -28.18 25.15 -2.39
CA ILE A 82 -28.01 23.70 -2.36
C ILE A 82 -26.52 23.46 -2.49
N THR A 83 -25.97 22.63 -1.60
CA THR A 83 -24.59 22.18 -1.71
C THR A 83 -24.59 20.66 -1.75
N GLY A 84 -23.88 20.10 -2.73
CA GLY A 84 -23.56 18.69 -2.80
C GLY A 84 -22.11 18.48 -2.38
N HIS A 85 -21.86 17.45 -1.60
CA HIS A 85 -20.53 16.92 -1.33
C HIS A 85 -20.55 15.43 -1.64
N TYR A 86 -19.49 14.93 -2.26
CA TYR A 86 -19.31 13.50 -2.47
C TYR A 86 -17.93 13.09 -2.00
N GLU A 87 -17.85 11.89 -1.44
CA GLU A 87 -16.62 11.21 -1.09
C GLU A 87 -16.69 9.82 -1.71
N VAL A 88 -15.65 9.42 -2.45
CA VAL A 88 -15.54 8.07 -3.01
C VAL A 88 -14.44 7.34 -2.26
N GLY A 89 -14.84 6.41 -1.40
CA GLY A 89 -13.94 5.45 -0.77
C GLY A 89 -14.10 4.08 -1.42
N ALA A 90 -13.01 3.49 -1.90
CA ALA A 90 -12.98 2.10 -2.36
C ALA A 90 -11.97 1.29 -1.51
N PRO A 91 -12.25 1.09 -0.20
CA PRO A 91 -11.41 0.26 0.63
C PRO A 91 -11.43 -1.18 0.14
N LEU A 92 -10.25 -1.78 -0.01
CA LEU A 92 -10.14 -3.19 -0.34
C LEU A 92 -10.19 -4.00 0.96
N ARG A 93 -11.28 -4.75 1.17
CA ARG A 93 -11.43 -5.62 2.35
C ARG A 93 -11.07 -7.06 2.00
N LEU A 94 -10.16 -7.64 2.75
CA LEU A 94 -9.65 -9.00 2.51
C LEU A 94 -9.49 -9.77 3.82
N ARG A 95 -9.50 -11.10 3.67
CA ARG A 95 -8.97 -12.04 4.65
C ARG A 95 -7.69 -12.63 4.06
N VAL A 96 -6.58 -12.45 4.75
CA VAL A 96 -5.28 -13.01 4.33
C VAL A 96 -4.87 -13.98 5.41
N GLY A 97 -4.70 -15.25 5.03
CA GLY A 97 -4.03 -16.21 5.91
C GLY A 97 -2.53 -16.03 5.81
N HIS A 98 -2.00 -16.23 4.61
CA HIS A 98 -0.59 -16.09 4.31
C HIS A 98 -0.45 -15.69 2.85
N LEU A 99 0.40 -14.69 2.58
CA LEU A 99 0.72 -14.24 1.24
C LEU A 99 2.23 -14.04 1.14
N GLU A 100 2.86 -14.68 0.18
CA GLU A 100 4.24 -14.42 -0.18
C GLU A 100 4.29 -13.64 -1.50
N HIS A 101 5.10 -12.60 -1.55
CA HIS A 101 5.28 -11.76 -2.72
C HIS A 101 6.72 -11.29 -2.84
N GLY A 102 7.38 -11.60 -3.96
CA GLY A 102 8.66 -11.00 -4.32
C GLY A 102 8.44 -9.53 -4.72
N ILE A 103 9.20 -8.63 -4.10
CA ILE A 103 9.31 -7.22 -4.50
C ILE A 103 10.38 -7.11 -5.60
N ASP A 104 10.36 -6.01 -6.36
CA ASP A 104 11.28 -5.71 -7.45
C ASP A 104 12.75 -6.05 -7.15
N ASP A 105 13.38 -6.68 -8.15
CA ASP A 105 14.81 -6.98 -8.14
C ASP A 105 15.64 -5.71 -8.23
N PHE A 106 16.79 -5.70 -7.56
CA PHE A 106 17.78 -4.64 -7.67
C PHE A 106 19.16 -5.21 -7.93
N ASP A 107 20.04 -4.37 -8.47
CA ASP A 107 21.44 -4.72 -8.64
C ASP A 107 22.34 -3.52 -8.40
N PHE A 108 23.60 -3.79 -8.06
CA PHE A 108 24.60 -2.76 -7.86
C PHE A 108 25.98 -3.28 -8.24
N ASN A 109 26.83 -2.34 -8.67
CA ASN A 109 28.23 -2.60 -8.97
C ASN A 109 29.12 -2.14 -7.82
N ILE A 110 30.21 -2.86 -7.58
CA ILE A 110 31.18 -2.58 -6.53
C ILE A 110 32.50 -2.24 -7.22
N SER A 111 33.07 -1.08 -6.92
CA SER A 111 34.33 -0.65 -7.55
C SER A 111 35.48 -1.60 -7.23
N ASP A 112 36.47 -1.72 -8.12
CA ASP A 112 37.65 -2.57 -7.93
C ASP A 112 38.38 -2.27 -6.60
N ASP A 113 38.47 -0.99 -6.23
CA ASP A 113 39.02 -0.56 -4.94
C ASP A 113 38.21 -1.10 -3.76
N ALA A 114 36.88 -0.98 -3.81
CA ALA A 114 36.00 -1.50 -2.77
C ALA A 114 36.06 -3.03 -2.69
N GLN A 115 36.09 -3.72 -3.83
CA GLN A 115 36.27 -5.17 -3.87
C GLN A 115 37.60 -5.60 -3.23
N THR A 116 38.69 -4.88 -3.51
CA THR A 116 40.01 -5.16 -2.93
C THR A 116 39.98 -4.99 -1.42
N ARG A 117 39.42 -3.89 -0.92
CA ARG A 117 39.25 -3.66 0.52
C ARG A 117 38.36 -4.72 1.20
N ILE A 118 37.31 -5.18 0.52
CA ILE A 118 36.45 -6.26 1.04
C ILE A 118 37.24 -7.57 1.17
N ARG A 119 38.15 -7.88 0.23
CA ARG A 119 38.97 -9.10 0.28
C ARG A 119 40.08 -9.04 1.33
N GLU A 120 40.70 -7.86 1.49
CA GLU A 120 41.97 -7.74 2.22
C GLU A 120 41.79 -7.18 3.64
N ASP A 121 40.85 -6.25 3.84
CA ASP A 121 40.78 -5.42 5.05
C ASP A 121 39.50 -5.61 5.87
N VAL A 122 38.44 -6.19 5.30
CA VAL A 122 37.14 -6.28 6.00
C VAL A 122 37.19 -7.34 7.10
N VAL A 123 36.82 -6.91 8.30
CA VAL A 123 36.74 -7.75 9.51
C VAL A 123 35.30 -8.05 9.92
N GLY A 124 34.33 -7.44 9.23
CA GLY A 124 32.91 -7.70 9.46
C GLY A 124 32.03 -6.77 8.64
N VAL A 125 30.83 -7.23 8.34
CA VAL A 125 29.82 -6.45 7.62
C VAL A 125 28.51 -6.54 8.38
N THR A 126 27.79 -5.42 8.45
CA THR A 126 26.47 -5.36 9.09
C THR A 126 25.50 -4.69 8.14
N ALA A 127 24.35 -5.33 7.92
CA ALA A 127 23.19 -4.67 7.33
C ALA A 127 22.40 -3.98 8.44
N SER A 128 22.30 -2.66 8.40
CA SER A 128 21.57 -1.88 9.40
C SER A 128 20.53 -0.99 8.73
N GLY A 129 19.47 -0.67 9.45
CA GLY A 129 18.41 0.12 8.88
C GLY A 129 17.18 0.21 9.76
N ARG A 130 16.07 0.56 9.11
CA ARG A 130 14.74 0.66 9.70
C ARG A 130 13.71 0.08 8.75
N ILE A 131 12.76 -0.62 9.31
CA ILE A 131 11.55 -1.09 8.62
C ILE A 131 10.33 -0.42 9.26
N GLU A 132 9.42 0.07 8.43
CA GLU A 132 8.15 0.68 8.83
C GLU A 132 7.01 -0.12 8.20
N ASN A 133 6.01 -0.45 9.02
CA ASN A 133 4.83 -1.17 8.59
C ASN A 133 3.58 -0.33 8.89
N ARG A 134 2.96 0.19 7.84
CA ARG A 134 1.61 0.78 7.86
C ARG A 134 0.58 -0.15 7.22
N PHE A 135 0.90 -1.43 7.09
CA PHE A 135 0.01 -2.47 6.63
C PHE A 135 -0.72 -3.11 7.82
N PRO A 136 -1.99 -3.55 7.69
CA PRO A 136 -2.77 -4.13 8.80
C PRO A 136 -2.35 -5.56 9.18
N LEU A 137 -1.27 -6.08 8.59
CA LEU A 137 -0.75 -7.42 8.84
C LEU A 137 0.71 -7.32 9.24
N ALA A 138 1.15 -8.24 10.11
CA ALA A 138 2.56 -8.41 10.38
C ALA A 138 3.26 -8.94 9.13
N ALA A 139 4.55 -8.65 9.01
CA ALA A 139 5.32 -9.02 7.84
C ALA A 139 6.66 -9.62 8.23
N ARG A 140 7.12 -10.55 7.38
CA ARG A 140 8.49 -11.04 7.38
C ARG A 140 9.14 -10.65 6.06
N VAL A 141 10.25 -9.94 6.12
CA VAL A 141 11.01 -9.49 4.95
C VAL A 141 12.30 -10.30 4.86
N HIS A 142 12.48 -10.98 3.73
CA HIS A 142 13.68 -11.70 3.37
C HIS A 142 14.53 -10.84 2.44
N ILE A 143 15.83 -10.76 2.72
CA ILE A 143 16.80 -10.09 1.85
C ILE A 143 17.69 -11.17 1.25
N LEU A 144 17.58 -11.32 -0.07
CA LEU A 144 18.28 -12.33 -0.85
C LEU A 144 19.32 -11.66 -1.73
N PHE A 145 20.48 -12.29 -1.91
CA PHE A 145 21.48 -11.87 -2.90
C PHE A 145 21.96 -13.02 -3.75
N ALA A 146 22.24 -12.72 -5.01
CA ALA A 146 22.80 -13.67 -5.95
C ALA A 146 23.76 -13.03 -6.98
N SER A 147 24.54 -13.85 -7.67
CA SER A 147 25.48 -13.45 -8.72
C SER A 147 24.80 -13.13 -10.05
N SER A 148 23.53 -13.52 -10.21
CA SER A 148 22.70 -13.25 -11.38
C SER A 148 21.23 -13.20 -10.98
N ALA A 149 20.42 -12.43 -11.71
CA ALA A 149 18.98 -12.29 -11.44
C ALA A 149 18.24 -13.64 -11.40
N ASP A 150 18.51 -14.54 -12.36
CA ASP A 150 17.85 -15.85 -12.46
C ASP A 150 18.02 -16.73 -11.21
N ARG A 151 19.09 -16.50 -10.43
CA ARG A 151 19.38 -17.29 -9.23
C ARG A 151 18.63 -16.82 -7.99
N LEU A 152 18.07 -15.61 -7.99
CA LEU A 152 17.32 -15.07 -6.85
C LEU A 152 16.10 -15.93 -6.52
N ASP A 153 15.46 -16.51 -7.53
CA ASP A 153 14.29 -17.40 -7.39
C ASP A 153 14.67 -18.84 -7.06
N GLU A 154 15.70 -19.38 -7.72
CA GLU A 154 15.99 -20.81 -7.70
C GLU A 154 16.96 -21.21 -6.59
N SER A 155 17.98 -20.40 -6.36
CA SER A 155 19.10 -20.73 -5.47
C SER A 155 19.89 -19.47 -5.07
N PRO A 156 19.32 -18.60 -4.22
CA PRO A 156 20.05 -17.44 -3.71
C PRO A 156 21.31 -17.90 -2.97
N GLU A 157 22.41 -17.18 -3.17
CA GLU A 157 23.69 -17.54 -2.57
C GLU A 157 23.82 -16.99 -1.15
N ILE A 158 23.26 -15.79 -0.91
CA ILE A 158 23.16 -15.20 0.42
C ILE A 158 21.69 -14.97 0.73
N GLN A 159 21.27 -15.42 1.91
CA GLN A 159 20.00 -15.08 2.51
C GLN A 159 20.30 -14.52 3.91
N LEU A 160 19.94 -13.26 4.14
CA LEU A 160 20.05 -12.67 5.47
C LEU A 160 18.95 -13.21 6.38
N ASP A 161 19.19 -13.13 7.69
CA ASP A 161 18.17 -13.42 8.68
C ASP A 161 16.92 -12.57 8.41
N PRO A 162 15.72 -13.16 8.45
CA PRO A 162 14.51 -12.44 8.10
C PRO A 162 14.21 -11.34 9.11
N LEU A 163 13.83 -10.18 8.59
CA LEU A 163 13.31 -9.08 9.41
C LEU A 163 11.84 -9.36 9.69
N VAL A 164 11.44 -9.31 10.95
CA VAL A 164 10.05 -9.42 11.35
C VAL A 164 9.60 -8.04 11.80
N ILE A 165 8.43 -7.61 11.35
CA ILE A 165 7.79 -6.39 11.84
C ILE A 165 6.31 -6.67 12.12
N ASP A 166 5.85 -6.18 13.27
CA ASP A 166 4.44 -6.29 13.65
C ASP A 166 3.54 -5.46 12.71
N ALA A 167 2.25 -5.77 12.71
CA ALA A 167 1.25 -4.99 11.99
C ALA A 167 1.25 -3.53 12.45
N GLY A 168 0.79 -2.63 11.59
CA GLY A 168 0.38 -1.29 12.01
C GLY A 168 -0.77 -1.36 13.02
N ILE A 169 -0.99 -0.28 13.78
CA ILE A 169 -2.05 -0.21 14.78
C ILE A 169 -3.41 -0.09 14.10
N VAL A 170 -4.21 -1.16 14.14
CA VAL A 170 -5.52 -1.25 13.50
C VAL A 170 -6.62 -0.78 14.47
N ASP A 171 -7.53 0.08 13.99
CA ASP A 171 -8.76 0.40 14.71
C ASP A 171 -9.72 -0.79 14.69
N ALA A 172 -10.14 -1.25 15.87
CA ALA A 172 -10.91 -2.48 16.02
C ALA A 172 -12.32 -2.43 15.39
N VAL A 173 -12.86 -1.24 15.12
CA VAL A 173 -14.21 -1.06 14.56
C VAL A 173 -14.16 -0.99 13.03
N SER A 174 -13.27 -0.16 12.49
CA SER A 174 -13.12 0.06 11.05
C SER A 174 -12.23 -0.98 10.37
N GLY A 175 -11.32 -1.63 11.09
CA GLY A 175 -10.33 -2.54 10.52
C GLY A 175 -9.22 -1.82 9.73
N ARG A 176 -9.10 -0.49 9.89
CA ARG A 176 -8.13 0.37 9.21
C ARG A 176 -6.90 0.63 10.07
N VAL A 177 -5.74 0.72 9.44
CA VAL A 177 -4.49 1.15 10.10
C VAL A 177 -4.55 2.65 10.44
N THR A 178 -4.31 2.97 11.71
CA THR A 178 -4.31 4.34 12.23
C THR A 178 -2.90 4.87 12.50
N GLN A 179 -1.95 3.97 12.75
CA GLN A 179 -0.56 4.31 13.02
C GLN A 179 0.36 3.21 12.47
N SER A 180 1.54 3.59 11.99
CA SER A 180 2.58 2.64 11.62
C SER A 180 3.31 2.07 12.84
N THR A 181 3.87 0.89 12.65
CA THR A 181 4.89 0.31 13.53
C THR A 181 6.24 0.52 12.88
N GLU A 182 7.27 0.84 13.66
CA GLU A 182 8.64 1.04 13.17
C GLU A 182 9.60 0.21 14.01
N GLU A 183 10.57 -0.43 13.34
CA GLU A 183 11.62 -1.20 14.00
C GLU A 183 12.98 -0.95 13.36
N ALA A 184 13.99 -0.70 14.20
CA ALA A 184 15.38 -0.63 13.75
C ALA A 184 16.00 -2.04 13.77
N PHE A 185 16.81 -2.36 12.77
CA PHE A 185 17.46 -3.67 12.69
C PHE A 185 18.97 -3.56 12.47
N SER A 186 19.66 -4.62 12.85
CA SER A 186 21.10 -4.80 12.63
C SER A 186 21.39 -6.29 12.45
N ILE A 187 21.67 -6.70 11.22
CA ILE A 187 21.98 -8.08 10.86
C ILE A 187 23.47 -8.17 10.54
N PRO A 188 24.31 -8.80 11.38
CA PRO A 188 25.67 -9.10 11.01
C PRO A 188 25.70 -10.14 9.90
N LEU A 189 26.49 -9.89 8.85
CA LEU A 189 26.76 -10.90 7.83
C LEU A 189 27.74 -11.94 8.39
N ARG A 190 27.57 -13.19 7.95
CA ARG A 190 28.50 -14.27 8.29
C ARG A 190 29.83 -14.04 7.59
N ASP A 191 30.94 -14.37 8.25
CA ASP A 191 32.29 -14.18 7.70
C ASP A 191 32.48 -14.90 6.34
N GLU A 192 31.83 -16.05 6.17
CA GLU A 192 31.81 -16.84 4.93
C GLU A 192 31.07 -16.17 3.77
N ASP A 193 30.13 -15.26 4.07
CA ASP A 193 29.35 -14.52 3.09
C ASP A 193 30.06 -13.23 2.66
N ILE A 194 31.00 -12.70 3.44
CA ILE A 194 31.69 -11.43 3.13
C ILE A 194 32.39 -11.46 1.76
N PRO A 195 33.14 -12.51 1.37
CA PRO A 195 33.75 -12.59 0.05
C PRO A 195 32.73 -12.51 -1.09
N PHE A 196 31.44 -12.80 -0.83
CA PHE A 196 30.42 -12.71 -1.86
C PHE A 196 30.27 -11.28 -2.40
N PHE A 197 30.41 -10.29 -1.52
CA PHE A 197 30.31 -8.87 -1.83
C PHE A 197 31.61 -8.28 -2.40
N ALA A 198 32.62 -9.10 -2.73
CA ALA A 198 33.81 -8.67 -3.47
C ALA A 198 33.71 -8.89 -4.99
N ARG A 199 32.50 -9.14 -5.51
CA ARG A 199 32.21 -9.27 -6.94
C ARG A 199 31.96 -7.91 -7.58
N ASP A 200 32.18 -7.82 -8.89
CA ASP A 200 31.90 -6.63 -9.68
C ASP A 200 30.42 -6.25 -9.62
N ARG A 201 29.53 -7.23 -9.72
CA ARG A 201 28.08 -7.03 -9.70
C ARG A 201 27.40 -8.00 -8.74
N VAL A 202 26.42 -7.49 -8.00
CA VAL A 202 25.58 -8.24 -7.08
C VAL A 202 24.12 -7.92 -7.39
N PHE A 203 23.29 -8.96 -7.44
CA PHE A 203 21.85 -8.86 -7.57
C PHE A 203 21.22 -9.11 -6.21
N GLY A 204 20.13 -8.43 -5.90
CA GLY A 204 19.37 -8.59 -4.68
C GLY A 204 17.87 -8.53 -4.90
N ARG A 205 17.14 -9.09 -3.95
CA ARG A 205 15.67 -9.07 -3.90
C ARG A 205 15.19 -8.94 -2.47
N PHE A 206 14.11 -8.19 -2.29
CA PHE A 206 13.29 -8.26 -1.10
C PHE A 206 12.12 -9.21 -1.35
N SER A 207 11.94 -10.24 -0.53
CA SER A 207 10.71 -11.04 -0.53
C SER A 207 9.91 -10.72 0.72
N LEU A 208 8.62 -10.48 0.54
CA LEU A 208 7.68 -10.12 1.60
C LEU A 208 6.73 -11.27 1.85
N GLU A 209 6.68 -11.71 3.10
CA GLU A 209 5.70 -12.67 3.59
C GLU A 209 4.76 -11.93 4.55
N LEU A 210 3.49 -11.78 4.17
CA LEU A 210 2.46 -11.23 5.03
C LEU A 210 1.86 -12.33 5.91
N MET A 211 1.91 -12.10 7.21
CA MET A 211 1.40 -13.00 8.23
C MET A 211 0.04 -12.49 8.71
N GLY A 212 -1.03 -13.14 8.25
CA GLY A 212 -2.39 -12.75 8.60
C GLY A 212 -3.16 -13.83 9.35
N ASP A 213 -4.30 -13.42 9.90
CA ASP A 213 -5.30 -14.34 10.42
C ASP A 213 -6.41 -14.49 9.40
N SER A 214 -6.58 -15.72 8.86
CA SER A 214 -7.63 -16.05 7.90
C SER A 214 -9.06 -15.78 8.39
N THR A 215 -9.25 -15.53 9.69
CA THR A 215 -10.55 -15.22 10.30
C THR A 215 -10.81 -13.71 10.41
N ALA A 216 -9.76 -12.89 10.44
CA ALA A 216 -9.87 -11.44 10.56
C ALA A 216 -10.04 -10.77 9.19
N VAL A 217 -10.97 -9.81 9.10
CA VAL A 217 -11.13 -8.96 7.91
C VAL A 217 -10.33 -7.69 8.15
N VAL A 218 -9.41 -7.38 7.25
CA VAL A 218 -8.62 -6.14 7.27
C VAL A 218 -9.04 -5.22 6.13
N GLU A 219 -8.96 -3.91 6.36
CA GLU A 219 -9.20 -2.89 5.35
C GLU A 219 -7.86 -2.36 4.82
N LEU A 220 -7.64 -2.50 3.51
CA LEU A 220 -6.53 -1.90 2.80
C LEU A 220 -6.95 -0.62 2.09
N THR A 221 -6.08 0.37 2.20
CA THR A 221 -6.17 1.69 1.61
C THR A 221 -4.96 1.95 0.73
N SER A 222 -5.05 2.94 -0.16
CA SER A 222 -3.90 3.34 -0.99
C SER A 222 -2.75 3.97 -0.19
N THR A 223 -2.94 4.21 1.11
CA THR A 223 -1.94 4.80 2.01
C THR A 223 -1.22 3.75 2.86
N ASP A 224 -1.59 2.48 2.76
CA ASP A 224 -0.94 1.40 3.49
C ASP A 224 0.32 0.96 2.74
N PHE A 225 1.42 0.80 3.46
CA PHE A 225 2.72 0.47 2.90
C PHE A 225 3.57 -0.33 3.89
N ILE A 226 4.58 -0.99 3.36
CA ILE A 226 5.74 -1.48 4.11
C ILE A 226 6.96 -0.85 3.46
N GLU A 227 7.73 -0.11 4.24
CA GLU A 227 8.91 0.60 3.76
C GLU A 227 10.15 0.05 4.47
N LEU A 228 11.18 -0.26 3.68
CA LEU A 228 12.48 -0.70 4.17
C LEU A 228 13.53 0.33 3.76
N SER A 229 14.20 0.89 4.76
CA SER A 229 15.36 1.77 4.59
C SER A 229 16.59 1.07 5.15
N SER A 230 17.55 0.69 4.31
CA SER A 230 18.72 -0.09 4.73
C SER A 230 20.02 0.43 4.15
N ILE A 231 21.11 0.25 4.90
CA ILE A 231 22.48 0.45 4.46
C ILE A 231 23.33 -0.78 4.82
N LEU A 232 24.24 -1.16 3.92
CA LEU A 232 25.28 -2.15 4.21
C LEU A 232 26.54 -1.42 4.69
N GLU A 233 26.95 -1.68 5.93
CA GLU A 233 28.13 -1.08 6.55
C GLU A 233 29.26 -2.10 6.64
N PHE A 234 30.34 -1.83 5.90
CA PHE A 234 31.57 -2.63 5.91
C PHE A 234 32.54 -2.07 6.96
N ARG A 235 32.88 -2.89 7.96
CA ARG A 235 33.90 -2.56 8.95
C ARG A 235 35.24 -3.15 8.52
N VAL A 236 36.20 -2.28 8.30
CA VAL A 236 37.57 -2.61 7.91
C VAL A 236 38.49 -2.53 9.12
N GLY A 237 39.30 -3.57 9.31
CA GLY A 237 40.38 -3.59 10.28
C GLY A 237 41.59 -2.89 9.66
N VAL A 238 42.09 -1.85 10.33
CA VAL A 238 43.38 -1.27 9.93
C VAL A 238 44.48 -2.17 10.46
N GLY A 239 45.12 -2.94 9.58
CA GLY A 239 46.32 -3.68 9.92
C GLY A 239 47.43 -2.71 10.34
N THR A 240 47.93 -2.84 11.57
CA THR A 240 49.28 -2.35 11.88
C THR A 240 50.26 -3.17 11.03
N GLU A 241 51.04 -2.51 10.18
CA GLU A 241 52.08 -3.14 9.36
C GLU A 241 52.83 -4.23 10.13
N PRO A 242 53.10 -5.41 9.55
CA PRO A 242 54.08 -6.31 10.12
C PRO A 242 55.44 -5.61 10.06
N SER A 243 55.94 -5.23 11.22
CA SER A 243 57.32 -4.78 11.35
C SER A 243 58.24 -5.98 11.11
N ARG A 244 58.72 -6.15 9.87
CA ARG A 244 60.11 -6.51 9.50
C ARG A 244 60.27 -6.86 8.04
#